data_AF-A0A497I3B7-F1
#
_entry.id   AF-A0A497I3B7-F1
#
_cell.length_a   1.000
_cell.length_b   1.000
_cell.length_c   1.000
_cell.angle_alpha   90.00
_cell.angle_beta   90.00
_cell.angle_gamma   90.00
#
_symmetry.space_group_name_H-M   'P 1'
#
loop_
_entity.id
_entity.type
_entity.pdbx_description
1 polymer ?
#
loop_
_entity_poly.entity_id
_entity_poly.type
_entity_poly.pdbx_seq_one_letter_code
_entity_poly.pdbx_strand_id
1 'polypeptide(L)'
;MRKGILFSSIALLAIIPAILVLHYYPALVREKRSLEVEEMIFDQLNFFERNVEEDLDRILFISARRALIAVTNNIIINGTPVSDAPSSIKELMRNGTFQGEVEPLMEENNIEYWYGEIREVGELIGFNLTLYDLGLEVNLSNNSVMNFQIFTRINISDLLNIHLISRESSHGL
;
A
#
# COMPACT_ATOMS: atom_id res chain seq x y z
N MET A 1 -44.13 26.52 -55.17
CA MET A 1 -43.32 27.38 -54.26
C MET A 1 -43.60 27.14 -52.78
N ARG A 2 -44.85 27.18 -52.28
CA ARG A 2 -45.16 27.02 -50.83
C ARG A 2 -44.65 25.72 -50.18
N LYS A 3 -44.72 24.59 -50.88
CA LYS A 3 -44.24 23.29 -50.36
C LYS A 3 -42.72 23.25 -50.21
N GLY A 4 -41.96 23.82 -51.15
CA GLY A 4 -40.49 23.86 -51.08
C GLY A 4 -39.98 24.70 -49.91
N ILE A 5 -40.63 25.84 -49.64
CA ILE A 5 -40.29 26.70 -48.50
C ILE A 5 -40.52 25.96 -47.17
N LEU A 6 -41.61 25.18 -47.06
CA LEU A 6 -41.88 24.36 -45.88
C LEU A 6 -40.82 23.27 -45.68
N PHE A 7 -40.49 22.50 -46.73
CA PHE A 7 -39.45 21.47 -46.63
C PHE A 7 -38.07 22.05 -46.31
N SER A 8 -37.67 23.18 -46.91
CA SER A 8 -36.42 23.86 -46.58
C SER A 8 -36.39 24.38 -45.14
N SER A 9 -37.51 24.91 -44.63
CA SER A 9 -37.60 25.37 -43.24
C SER A 9 -37.48 24.23 -42.24
N ILE A 10 -38.12 23.08 -42.52
CA ILE A 10 -38.03 21.86 -41.70
C ILE A 10 -36.60 21.30 -41.73
N ALA A 11 -35.96 21.27 -42.90
CA ALA A 11 -34.58 20.84 -43.04
C ALA A 11 -33.61 21.74 -42.24
N LEU A 12 -33.78 23.07 -42.31
CA LEU A 12 -33.01 24.02 -41.51
C LEU A 12 -33.22 23.82 -40.00
N LEU A 13 -34.46 23.59 -39.58
CA LEU A 13 -34.80 23.32 -38.19
C LEU A 13 -34.20 22.00 -37.69
N ALA A 14 -34.06 20.99 -38.55
CA ALA A 14 -33.45 19.70 -38.22
C ALA A 14 -31.91 19.73 -38.22
N ILE A 15 -31.30 20.64 -38.99
CA ILE A 15 -29.83 20.78 -39.05
C ILE A 15 -29.28 21.34 -37.72
N ILE A 16 -30.00 22.28 -37.09
CA ILE A 16 -29.56 22.89 -35.83
C ILE A 16 -29.32 21.84 -34.71
N PRO A 17 -30.27 20.96 -34.35
CA PRO A 17 -30.04 19.93 -33.34
C PRO A 17 -28.99 18.90 -33.78
N ALA A 18 -28.87 18.61 -35.08
CA ALA A 18 -27.82 17.71 -35.57
C ALA A 18 -26.42 18.29 -35.35
N ILE A 19 -26.22 19.59 -35.59
CA ILE A 19 -24.95 20.28 -35.33
C ILE A 19 -24.68 20.31 -33.82
N LEU A 20 -25.69 20.58 -32.99
CA LEU A 20 -25.53 20.57 -31.52
C LEU A 20 -25.09 19.19 -31.03
N VAL A 21 -25.73 18.11 -31.49
CA VAL A 21 -25.35 16.74 -31.12
C VAL A 21 -23.91 16.44 -31.54
N LEU A 22 -23.53 16.77 -32.78
CA LEU A 22 -22.16 16.56 -33.26
C LEU A 22 -21.11 17.35 -32.47
N HIS A 23 -21.47 18.55 -32.00
CA HIS A 23 -20.58 19.39 -31.21
C HIS A 23 -20.42 18.92 -29.76
N TYR A 24 -21.52 18.53 -29.11
CA TYR A 24 -21.52 18.18 -27.67
C TYR A 24 -21.23 16.70 -27.39
N TYR A 25 -21.50 15.79 -28.34
CA TYR A 25 -21.28 14.35 -28.14
C TYR A 25 -19.82 13.99 -27.77
N PRO A 26 -18.77 14.54 -28.42
CA PRO A 26 -17.39 14.25 -28.03
C PRO A 26 -17.05 14.70 -26.61
N ALA A 27 -17.62 15.82 -26.16
CA ALA A 27 -17.38 16.35 -24.81
C ALA A 27 -17.98 15.43 -23.74
N LEU A 28 -19.24 15.00 -23.93
CA LEU A 28 -19.93 14.07 -23.03
C LEU A 28 -19.23 12.71 -22.94
N VAL A 29 -18.79 12.17 -24.09
CA VAL A 29 -18.04 10.90 -24.12
C VAL A 29 -16.70 11.03 -23.41
N ARG A 30 -16.01 12.17 -23.55
CA ARG A 30 -14.73 12.42 -22.88
C ARG A 30 -14.90 12.52 -21.36
N GLU A 31 -15.93 13.23 -20.90
CA GLU A 31 -16.25 13.38 -19.47
C GLU A 31 -16.58 12.03 -18.83
N LYS A 32 -17.43 11.22 -19.47
CA LYS A 32 -17.74 9.88 -18.96
C LYS A 32 -16.50 8.99 -18.87
N ARG A 33 -15.64 9.01 -19.90
CA ARG A 33 -14.37 8.26 -19.88
C ARG A 33 -13.42 8.76 -18.80
N SER A 34 -13.32 10.07 -18.56
CA SER A 34 -12.46 10.57 -17.48
C SER A 34 -12.96 10.12 -16.11
N LEU A 35 -14.28 10.13 -15.88
CA LEU A 35 -14.86 9.65 -14.62
C LEU A 35 -14.63 8.14 -14.42
N GLU A 36 -14.81 7.33 -15.47
CA GLU A 36 -14.54 5.88 -15.40
C GLU A 36 -13.05 5.58 -15.12
N VAL A 37 -12.13 6.36 -15.70
CA VAL A 37 -10.69 6.22 -15.43
C VAL A 37 -10.33 6.65 -14.01
N GLU A 38 -10.93 7.73 -13.51
CA GLU A 38 -10.74 8.21 -12.14
C GLU A 38 -11.22 7.18 -11.12
N GLU A 39 -12.42 6.62 -11.32
CA GLU A 39 -12.98 5.55 -10.50
C GLU A 39 -12.08 4.31 -10.49
N MET A 40 -11.58 3.90 -11.66
CA MET A 40 -10.64 2.78 -11.78
C MET A 40 -9.33 3.01 -11.02
N ILE A 41 -8.74 4.21 -11.10
CA ILE A 41 -7.51 4.55 -10.36
C ILE A 41 -7.78 4.52 -8.85
N PHE A 42 -8.90 5.09 -8.41
CA PHE A 42 -9.30 5.09 -7.01
C PHE A 42 -9.50 3.66 -6.47
N ASP A 43 -10.16 2.79 -7.23
CA ASP A 43 -10.32 1.38 -6.88
C ASP A 43 -8.95 0.70 -6.74
N GLN A 44 -8.08 0.85 -7.73
CA GLN A 44 -6.72 0.28 -7.69
C GLN A 44 -5.92 0.75 -6.47
N LEU A 45 -6.04 2.03 -6.12
CA LEU A 45 -5.37 2.61 -4.96
C LEU A 45 -5.91 2.01 -3.65
N ASN A 46 -7.22 1.85 -3.51
CA ASN A 46 -7.83 1.15 -2.35
C ASN A 46 -7.41 -0.33 -2.27
N PHE A 47 -7.39 -1.03 -3.40
CA PHE A 47 -6.94 -2.42 -3.44
C PHE A 47 -5.48 -2.55 -3.02
N PHE A 48 -4.61 -1.65 -3.50
CA PHE A 48 -3.21 -1.65 -3.12
C PHE A 48 -3.03 -1.33 -1.63
N GLU A 49 -3.73 -0.33 -1.11
CA GLU A 49 -3.70 0.00 0.32
C GLU A 49 -4.08 -1.19 1.21
N ARG A 50 -5.18 -1.87 0.89
CA ARG A 50 -5.57 -3.09 1.63
C ARG A 50 -4.52 -4.20 1.52
N ASN A 51 -3.90 -4.38 0.35
CA ASN A 51 -2.85 -5.38 0.19
C ASN A 51 -1.62 -5.05 1.06
N VAL A 52 -1.24 -3.76 1.18
CA VAL A 52 -0.16 -3.32 2.07
C VAL A 52 -0.52 -3.62 3.53
N GLU A 53 -1.76 -3.35 3.94
CA GLU A 53 -2.27 -3.66 5.29
C GLU A 53 -2.25 -5.18 5.57
N GLU A 54 -2.71 -6.01 4.65
CA GLU A 54 -2.69 -7.47 4.80
C GLU A 54 -1.27 -8.06 4.81
N ASP A 55 -0.33 -7.43 4.11
CA ASP A 55 1.07 -7.89 4.06
C ASP A 55 1.87 -7.47 5.29
N LEU A 56 1.45 -6.40 6.01
CA LEU A 56 1.99 -6.05 7.33
C LEU A 56 1.84 -7.19 8.34
N ASP A 57 0.68 -7.87 8.37
CA ASP A 57 0.48 -9.05 9.22
C ASP A 57 1.45 -10.18 8.87
N ARG A 58 1.70 -10.38 7.57
CA ARG A 58 2.59 -11.45 7.09
C ARG A 58 4.04 -11.16 7.42
N ILE A 59 4.52 -9.94 7.18
CA ILE A 59 5.90 -9.59 7.51
C ILE A 59 6.12 -9.59 9.02
N LEU A 60 5.14 -9.17 9.82
CA LEU A 60 5.21 -9.25 11.28
C LEU A 60 5.38 -10.72 11.72
N PHE A 61 4.60 -11.64 11.15
CA PHE A 61 4.69 -13.06 11.47
C PHE A 61 6.02 -13.69 11.05
N ILE A 62 6.48 -13.40 9.83
CA ILE A 62 7.71 -13.96 9.28
C ILE A 62 8.93 -13.44 10.06
N SER A 63 9.01 -12.11 10.27
CA SER A 63 10.12 -11.47 10.97
C SER A 63 10.18 -11.91 12.44
N ALA A 64 9.05 -11.98 13.14
CA ALA A 64 9.00 -12.47 14.53
C ALA A 64 9.51 -13.90 14.62
N ARG A 65 9.00 -14.81 13.79
CA ARG A 65 9.39 -16.22 13.83
C ARG A 65 10.89 -16.40 13.53
N ARG A 66 11.43 -15.69 12.53
CA ARG A 66 12.86 -15.75 12.21
C ARG A 66 13.72 -15.15 13.31
N ALA A 67 13.31 -14.03 13.90
CA ALA A 67 14.03 -13.41 15.01
C ALA A 67 14.14 -14.36 16.20
N LEU A 68 13.08 -15.10 16.54
CA LEU A 68 13.14 -16.10 17.60
C LEU A 68 14.10 -17.25 17.30
N ILE A 69 14.14 -17.72 16.05
CA ILE A 69 15.09 -18.75 15.61
C ILE A 69 16.52 -18.21 15.69
N ALA A 70 16.75 -16.98 15.22
CA ALA A 70 18.05 -16.32 15.24
C ALA A 70 18.58 -16.15 16.67
N VAL A 71 17.77 -15.62 17.58
CA VAL A 71 18.14 -15.50 19.01
C VAL A 71 18.48 -16.86 19.61
N THR A 72 17.65 -17.88 19.34
CA THR A 72 17.88 -19.23 19.87
C THR A 72 19.18 -19.83 19.32
N ASN A 73 19.44 -19.66 18.02
CA ASN A 73 20.66 -20.13 17.38
C ASN A 73 21.90 -19.44 17.97
N ASN A 74 21.83 -18.14 18.22
CA ASN A 74 22.91 -17.39 18.86
C ASN A 74 23.23 -17.93 20.26
N ILE A 75 22.21 -18.22 21.08
CA ILE A 75 22.39 -18.83 22.41
C ILE A 75 23.03 -20.23 22.30
N ILE A 76 22.61 -21.04 21.33
CA ILE A 76 23.16 -22.39 21.12
C ILE A 76 24.63 -22.33 20.72
N ILE A 77 25.00 -21.42 19.82
CA ILE A 77 26.37 -21.32 19.28
C ILE A 77 27.32 -20.67 20.30
N ASN A 78 26.92 -19.55 20.90
CA ASN A 78 27.79 -18.76 21.78
C ASN A 78 27.75 -19.26 23.24
N GLY A 79 26.73 -20.02 23.62
CA GLY A 79 26.54 -20.54 24.98
C GLY A 79 26.18 -19.46 26.01
N THR A 80 25.99 -18.21 25.58
CA THR A 80 25.66 -17.07 26.44
C THR A 80 24.19 -16.68 26.31
N PRO A 81 23.43 -16.59 27.42
CA PRO A 81 22.08 -16.07 27.39
C PRO A 81 22.03 -14.61 26.91
N VAL A 82 20.95 -14.24 26.23
CA VAL A 82 20.69 -12.86 25.84
C VAL A 82 20.26 -12.05 27.06
N SER A 83 20.90 -10.90 27.30
CA SER A 83 20.65 -10.03 28.46
C SER A 83 19.31 -9.29 28.38
N ASP A 84 18.91 -8.87 27.17
CA ASP A 84 17.63 -8.22 26.89
C ASP A 84 17.02 -8.84 25.63
N ALA A 85 16.22 -9.89 25.84
CA ALA A 85 15.59 -10.62 24.75
C ALA A 85 14.59 -9.76 23.96
N PRO A 86 13.66 -9.00 24.58
CA PRO A 86 12.75 -8.11 23.84
C PRO A 86 13.46 -7.12 22.93
N SER A 87 14.50 -6.42 23.41
CA SER A 87 15.23 -5.45 22.58
C SER A 87 15.99 -6.12 21.44
N SER A 88 16.61 -7.27 21.69
CA SER A 88 17.35 -8.02 20.66
C SER A 88 16.42 -8.58 19.58
N ILE A 89 15.25 -9.09 19.97
CA ILE A 89 14.23 -9.56 19.03
C ILE A 89 13.69 -8.39 18.20
N LYS A 90 13.45 -7.24 18.83
CA LYS A 90 13.00 -6.02 18.13
C LYS A 90 14.02 -5.56 17.08
N GLU A 91 15.31 -5.58 17.44
CA GLU A 91 16.40 -5.24 16.51
C GLU A 91 16.42 -6.19 15.32
N LEU A 92 16.37 -7.50 15.57
CA LEU A 92 16.33 -8.54 14.55
C LEU A 92 15.14 -8.35 13.61
N MET A 93 13.94 -8.18 14.17
CA MET A 93 12.71 -8.03 13.37
C MET A 93 12.76 -6.78 12.49
N ARG A 94 13.25 -5.66 13.02
CA ARG A 94 13.25 -4.38 12.33
C ARG A 94 14.35 -4.28 11.28
N ASN A 95 15.58 -4.56 11.69
CA ASN A 95 16.79 -4.28 10.91
C ASN A 95 17.47 -5.55 10.38
N GLY A 96 17.09 -6.73 10.87
CA GLY A 96 17.79 -7.98 10.56
C GLY A 96 19.16 -8.09 11.23
N THR A 97 19.42 -7.29 12.26
CA THR A 97 20.71 -7.27 12.97
C THR A 97 20.57 -7.80 14.40
N PHE A 98 21.66 -8.36 14.92
CA PHE A 98 21.81 -8.76 16.30
C PHE A 98 23.00 -8.02 16.91
N GLN A 99 22.76 -7.12 17.86
CA GLN A 99 23.80 -6.29 18.49
C GLN A 99 24.59 -5.43 17.48
N GLY A 100 23.92 -4.98 16.41
CA GLY A 100 24.48 -4.14 15.35
C GLY A 100 25.07 -4.91 14.16
N GLU A 101 25.26 -6.23 14.28
CA GLU A 101 25.81 -7.07 13.22
C GLU A 101 24.69 -7.75 12.43
N VAL A 102 24.85 -7.86 11.11
CA VAL A 102 23.86 -8.52 10.24
C VAL A 102 23.75 -9.99 10.61
N GLU A 103 22.51 -10.44 10.86
CA GLU A 103 22.21 -11.84 11.18
C GLU A 103 21.76 -12.58 9.91
N PRO A 104 22.54 -13.57 9.41
CA PRO A 104 22.21 -14.29 8.18
C PRO A 104 20.84 -14.98 8.18
N LEU A 105 20.35 -15.41 9.34
CA LEU A 105 19.02 -16.02 9.44
C LEU A 105 17.87 -15.03 9.24
N MET A 106 18.16 -13.73 9.39
CA MET A 106 17.20 -12.67 9.11
C MET A 106 17.18 -12.29 7.65
N GLU A 107 18.30 -12.28 6.93
CA GLU A 107 18.34 -12.14 5.46
C GLU A 107 17.34 -11.08 4.95
N GLU A 108 16.68 -11.30 3.84
CA GLU A 108 15.60 -10.46 3.28
C GLU A 108 14.25 -10.61 4.02
N ASN A 109 14.24 -10.73 5.36
CA ASN A 109 13.04 -11.08 6.13
C ASN A 109 12.87 -10.24 7.39
N ASN A 110 13.31 -8.99 7.29
CA ASN A 110 13.11 -7.95 8.28
C ASN A 110 12.16 -6.88 7.73
N ILE A 111 11.59 -6.07 8.63
CA ILE A 111 10.57 -5.06 8.30
C ILE A 111 11.15 -3.96 7.41
N GLU A 112 12.40 -3.55 7.63
CA GLU A 112 13.03 -2.51 6.82
C GLU A 112 13.22 -2.96 5.36
N TYR A 113 13.63 -4.20 5.14
CA TYR A 113 13.69 -4.80 3.81
C TYR A 113 12.31 -4.77 3.14
N TRP A 114 11.27 -5.22 3.86
CA TRP A 114 9.89 -5.20 3.36
C TRP A 114 9.40 -3.79 3.01
N TYR A 115 9.71 -2.77 3.82
CA TYR A 115 9.40 -1.36 3.51
C TYR A 115 10.03 -0.91 2.19
N GLY A 116 11.24 -1.39 1.87
CA GLY A 116 11.88 -1.15 0.58
C GLY A 116 11.10 -1.80 -0.56
N GLU A 117 10.89 -3.11 -0.48
CA GLU A 117 10.25 -3.90 -1.54
C GLU A 117 8.84 -3.41 -1.87
N ILE A 118 8.01 -3.15 -0.85
CA ILE A 118 6.62 -2.73 -1.08
C ILE A 118 6.53 -1.32 -1.68
N ARG A 119 7.52 -0.46 -1.39
CA ARG A 119 7.64 0.86 -2.01
C ARG A 119 7.99 0.74 -3.49
N GLU A 120 8.96 -0.11 -3.83
CA GLU A 120 9.33 -0.37 -5.23
C GLU A 120 8.15 -0.95 -6.01
N VAL A 121 7.40 -1.88 -5.42
CA VAL A 121 6.17 -2.41 -6.02
C VAL A 121 5.14 -1.30 -6.28
N GLY A 122 4.95 -0.40 -5.31
CA GLY A 122 4.07 0.76 -5.45
C GLY A 122 4.48 1.66 -6.63
N GLU A 123 5.77 1.98 -6.75
CA GLU A 123 6.30 2.80 -7.84
C GLU A 123 6.08 2.14 -9.21
N LEU A 124 6.27 0.82 -9.31
CA LEU A 124 6.08 0.05 -10.54
C LEU A 124 4.63 0.08 -11.05
N ILE A 125 3.65 0.17 -10.15
CA ILE A 125 2.23 0.26 -10.50
C ILE A 125 1.71 1.70 -10.59
N GLY A 126 2.57 2.71 -10.38
CA GLY A 126 2.22 4.11 -10.50
C GLY A 126 1.62 4.73 -9.23
N PHE A 127 2.00 4.24 -8.06
CA PHE A 127 1.63 4.81 -6.77
C PHE A 127 2.86 5.24 -5.97
N ASN A 128 2.73 6.35 -5.25
CA ASN A 128 3.72 6.81 -4.30
C ASN A 128 3.34 6.29 -2.91
N LEU A 129 4.09 5.33 -2.39
CA LEU A 129 3.90 4.77 -1.06
C LEU A 129 4.92 5.34 -0.07
N THR A 130 4.43 5.96 0.99
CA THR A 130 5.23 6.35 2.15
C THR A 130 4.73 5.63 3.40
N LEU A 131 5.61 4.84 3.99
CA LEU A 131 5.38 4.15 5.25
C LEU A 131 6.12 4.89 6.36
N TYR A 132 5.40 5.21 7.45
CA TYR A 132 5.99 5.78 8.65
C TYR A 132 5.95 4.75 9.76
N ASP A 133 7.12 4.37 10.26
CA ASP A 133 7.23 3.53 11.43
C ASP A 133 6.86 4.34 12.69
N LEU A 134 5.76 3.95 13.34
CA LEU A 134 5.29 4.55 14.59
C LEU A 134 5.77 3.77 15.81
N GLY A 135 6.25 2.53 15.63
CA GLY A 135 6.79 1.70 16.70
C GLY A 135 6.62 0.20 16.46
N LEU A 136 7.51 -0.56 17.10
CA LEU A 136 7.43 -2.02 17.24
C LEU A 136 7.52 -2.36 18.73
N GLU A 137 6.55 -3.12 19.22
CA GLU A 137 6.48 -3.62 20.59
C GLU A 137 6.66 -5.13 20.63
N VAL A 138 7.46 -5.59 21.58
CA VAL A 138 7.69 -7.01 21.86
C VAL A 138 7.50 -7.18 23.36
N ASN A 139 6.36 -7.77 23.74
CA ASN A 139 5.94 -7.88 25.13
C ASN A 139 5.90 -9.34 25.56
N LEU A 140 6.50 -9.65 26.71
CA LEU A 140 6.40 -10.97 27.34
C LEU A 140 5.19 -10.97 28.28
N SER A 141 4.21 -11.82 27.98
CA SER A 141 3.10 -12.05 28.90
C SER A 141 3.51 -13.00 30.03
N ASN A 142 2.77 -12.97 31.14
CA ASN A 142 3.02 -13.81 32.32
C ASN A 142 3.02 -15.33 32.03
N ASN A 143 2.46 -15.76 30.90
CA ASN A 143 2.41 -17.16 30.48
C ASN A 143 3.55 -17.56 29.53
N SER A 144 4.64 -16.78 29.45
CA SER A 144 5.74 -16.99 28.50
C SER A 144 5.32 -16.93 27.03
N VAL A 145 4.17 -16.32 26.74
CA VAL A 145 3.74 -15.99 25.38
C VAL A 145 4.29 -14.61 25.04
N MET A 146 5.00 -14.50 23.92
CA MET A 146 5.45 -13.22 23.38
C MET A 146 4.37 -12.67 22.46
N ASN A 147 3.99 -11.41 22.69
CA ASN A 147 3.09 -10.66 21.85
C ASN A 147 3.91 -9.66 21.05
N PHE A 148 3.62 -9.57 19.76
CA PHE A 148 4.28 -8.66 18.83
C PHE A 148 3.27 -7.66 18.33
N GLN A 149 3.61 -6.36 18.32
CA GLN A 149 2.74 -5.34 17.75
C GLN A 149 3.53 -4.33 16.94
N ILE A 150 3.09 -4.06 15.72
CA ILE A 150 3.66 -3.03 14.84
C ILE A 150 2.64 -1.93 14.60
N PHE A 151 3.10 -0.70 14.72
CA PHE A 151 2.33 0.51 14.45
C PHE A 151 2.95 1.20 13.24
N THR A 152 2.17 1.40 12.18
CA THR A 152 2.66 2.01 10.94
C THR A 152 1.60 2.94 10.37
N ARG A 153 2.01 4.12 9.88
CA ARG A 153 1.15 4.96 9.05
C ARG A 153 1.43 4.71 7.58
N ILE A 154 0.40 4.38 6.83
CA ILE A 154 0.43 4.12 5.40
C ILE A 154 -0.12 5.35 4.68
N ASN A 155 0.71 5.99 3.86
CA ASN A 155 0.30 7.06 2.97
C ASN A 155 0.50 6.62 1.52
N ILE A 156 -0.56 6.60 0.73
CA ILE A 156 -0.54 6.22 -0.68
C ILE A 156 -1.16 7.33 -1.50
N SER A 157 -0.48 7.74 -2.57
CA SER A 157 -1.07 8.62 -3.58
C SER A 157 -0.81 8.12 -4.99
N ASP A 158 -1.61 8.60 -5.93
CA ASP A 158 -1.30 8.50 -7.34
C ASP A 158 -0.13 9.44 -7.73
N LEU A 159 0.48 9.20 -8.90
CA LEU A 159 1.61 10.02 -9.37
C LEU A 159 1.28 11.52 -9.49
N LEU A 160 0.02 11.86 -9.72
CA LEU A 160 -0.45 13.23 -9.88
C LEU A 160 -0.91 13.86 -8.55
N ASN A 161 -0.92 13.10 -7.45
CA ASN A 161 -1.44 13.49 -6.13
C ASN A 161 -2.88 14.04 -6.16
N ILE A 162 -3.72 13.48 -7.04
CA ILE A 162 -5.15 13.76 -7.12
C ILE A 162 -5.88 12.95 -6.05
N HIS A 163 -5.48 11.70 -5.85
CA HIS A 163 -6.07 10.78 -4.87
C HIS A 163 -5.04 10.41 -3.81
N LEU A 164 -5.43 10.52 -2.55
CA LEU A 164 -4.56 10.21 -1.41
C LEU A 164 -5.35 9.44 -0.35
N ILE A 165 -4.76 8.33 0.10
CA ILE A 165 -5.20 7.58 1.28
C ILE A 165 -4.10 7.69 2.33
N SER A 166 -4.50 8.04 3.55
CA SER A 166 -3.64 8.09 4.73
C SER A 166 -4.34 7.31 5.85
N ARG A 167 -3.72 6.23 6.30
CA ARG A 167 -4.25 5.36 7.35
C ARG A 167 -3.19 5.04 8.39
N GLU A 168 -3.57 5.07 9.66
CA GLU A 168 -2.78 4.46 10.72
C GLU A 168 -3.23 3.01 10.89
N SER A 169 -2.29 2.08 10.83
CA SER A 169 -2.52 0.66 11.05
C SER A 169 -1.76 0.15 12.27
N SER A 170 -2.38 -0.81 12.95
CA SER A 170 -1.86 -1.51 14.11
C SER A 170 -2.13 -2.99 13.93
N HIS A 171 -1.06 -3.78 13.87
CA HIS A 171 -1.12 -5.22 13.67
C HIS A 171 -0.44 -5.93 14.83
N GLY A 172 -1.02 -7.05 15.27
CA GLY A 172 -0.49 -7.81 16.39
C GLY A 172 -0.66 -9.31 16.28
N LEU A 173 0.27 -10.04 16.87
CA LEU A 173 0.35 -11.51 16.93
C LEU A 173 0.52 -12.00 18.36
#